data_AF-A0A661M519-F1
#
_entry.id   AF-A0A661M519-F1
#
_cell.length_a   1.000
_cell.length_b   1.000
_cell.length_c   1.000
_cell.angle_alpha   90.00
_cell.angle_beta   90.00
_cell.angle_gamma   90.00
#
_symmetry.space_group_name_H-M   'P 1'
#
loop_
_entity.id
_entity.type
_entity.pdbx_description
1 polymer ?
#
loop_
_entity_poly.entity_id
_entity_poly.type
_entity_poly.pdbx_seq_one_letter_code
_entity_poly.pdbx_strand_id
1 'polypeptide(L)'
;SIQEYTKQFSLIDGQVGAVFMINGKVIGMDGFGKHETFGKVFNKLLSSYAIDAIDWYDPEREHKVLKSKVTKLMNASKGASIESHPSVGLGTDLRLESEKVIGFALSLEDQILHICIFPREDGQRRNRSDSGMVRFSMRRRNRL
;
A
#
# COMPACT_ATOMS: atom_id res chain seq x y z
N SER A 1 -8.53 -9.19 18.58
CA SER A 1 -9.26 -8.09 17.89
C SER A 1 -8.31 -7.30 16.99
N ILE A 2 -8.80 -6.48 16.05
CA ILE A 2 -7.93 -5.63 15.20
C ILE A 2 -7.05 -4.72 16.07
N GLN A 3 -7.60 -4.19 17.16
CA GLN A 3 -6.88 -3.31 18.08
C GLN A 3 -5.73 -4.03 18.80
N GLU A 4 -5.87 -5.31 19.14
CA GLU A 4 -4.77 -6.10 19.72
C GLU A 4 -3.68 -6.39 18.70
N TYR A 5 -4.07 -6.67 17.45
CA TYR A 5 -3.12 -6.88 16.36
C TYR A 5 -2.29 -5.62 16.09
N THR A 6 -2.95 -4.47 16.00
CA THR A 6 -2.28 -3.20 15.66
C THR A 6 -1.37 -2.68 16.78
N LYS A 7 -1.65 -3.01 18.05
CA LYS A 7 -0.82 -2.64 19.21
C LYS A 7 0.61 -3.20 19.18
N GLN A 8 0.86 -4.25 18.39
CA GLN A 8 2.20 -4.83 18.25
C GLN A 8 3.12 -4.01 17.35
N PHE A 9 2.60 -2.97 16.70
CA PHE A 9 3.36 -2.12 15.79
C PHE A 9 3.50 -0.72 16.39
N SER A 10 4.72 -0.20 16.35
CA SER A 10 5.04 1.16 16.76
C SER A 10 5.66 1.93 15.60
N LEU A 11 5.41 3.23 15.57
CA LEU A 11 6.12 4.13 14.67
C LEU A 11 7.60 4.20 15.05
N ILE A 12 8.45 4.27 14.04
CA ILE A 12 9.86 4.58 14.21
C ILE A 12 10.03 6.10 14.05
N ASP A 13 10.95 6.69 14.82
CA ASP A 13 11.22 8.13 14.70
C ASP A 13 11.67 8.51 13.28
N GLY A 14 11.15 9.62 12.76
CA GLY A 14 11.37 10.06 11.38
C GLY A 14 10.76 9.16 10.29
N GLN A 15 9.92 8.17 10.63
CA GLN A 15 9.32 7.28 9.64
C GLN A 15 8.35 8.02 8.70
N VAL A 16 8.60 7.93 7.40
CA VAL A 16 7.80 8.57 6.35
C VAL A 16 6.86 7.61 5.62
N GLY A 17 6.97 6.30 5.87
CA GLY A 17 6.21 5.30 5.13
C GLY A 17 6.45 3.88 5.60
N ALA A 18 5.78 2.92 4.95
CA ALA A 18 5.93 1.50 5.21
C ALA A 18 5.63 0.67 3.96
N VAL A 19 6.25 -0.52 3.91
CA VAL A 19 5.87 -1.60 3.00
C VAL A 19 5.17 -2.67 3.82
N PHE A 20 4.00 -3.08 3.38
CA PHE A 20 3.16 -4.05 4.08
C PHE A 20 3.29 -5.42 3.43
N MET A 21 3.56 -6.43 4.25
CA MET A 21 3.64 -7.83 3.81
C MET A 21 2.67 -8.70 4.60
N ILE A 22 1.97 -9.59 3.90
CA ILE A 22 1.07 -10.59 4.49
C ILE A 22 1.44 -11.94 3.88
N ASN A 23 1.61 -12.97 4.71
CA ASN A 23 1.97 -14.33 4.26
C ASN A 23 3.18 -14.35 3.32
N GLY A 24 4.20 -13.56 3.67
CA GLY A 24 5.44 -13.42 2.90
C GLY A 24 5.27 -12.77 1.53
N LYS A 25 4.11 -12.19 1.18
CA LYS A 25 3.87 -11.43 -0.05
C LYS A 25 3.77 -9.94 0.27
N VAL A 26 4.33 -9.10 -0.60
CA VAL A 26 4.12 -7.66 -0.52
C VAL A 26 2.70 -7.35 -0.96
N ILE A 27 1.95 -6.58 -0.17
CA ILE A 27 0.55 -6.23 -0.44
C ILE A 27 0.43 -4.77 -0.87
N GLY A 28 1.29 -3.91 -0.35
CA GLY A 28 1.33 -2.51 -0.73
C GLY A 28 2.46 -1.75 -0.05
N MET A 29 2.62 -0.51 -0.46
CA MET A 29 3.53 0.48 0.11
C MET A 29 2.80 1.81 0.19
N ASP A 30 3.01 2.54 1.27
CA ASP A 30 2.60 3.92 1.43
C ASP A 30 3.80 4.76 1.91
N GLY A 31 3.97 5.95 1.32
CA GLY A 31 4.98 6.93 1.71
C GLY A 31 4.43 8.34 1.66
N PHE A 32 4.86 9.20 2.57
CA PHE A 32 4.39 10.57 2.72
C PHE A 32 5.57 11.53 2.77
N GLY A 33 5.38 12.75 2.28
CA GLY A 33 6.45 13.76 2.27
C GLY A 33 6.91 14.21 3.66
N LYS A 34 6.13 13.94 4.71
CA LYS A 34 6.41 14.33 6.10
C LYS A 34 6.09 13.19 7.07
N HIS A 35 6.97 12.96 8.03
CA HIS A 35 6.80 11.90 9.03
C HIS A 35 5.59 12.15 9.95
N GLU A 36 5.25 13.41 10.23
CA GLU A 36 4.08 13.78 11.04
C GLU A 36 2.78 13.40 10.33
N THR A 37 2.73 13.56 9.00
CA THR A 37 1.57 13.16 8.19
C THR A 37 1.41 11.63 8.23
N PHE A 38 2.51 10.89 8.02
CA PHE A 38 2.49 9.44 8.12
C PHE A 38 2.04 8.98 9.52
N GLY A 39 2.59 9.58 10.58
CA GLY A 39 2.23 9.24 11.96
C GLY A 39 0.74 9.42 12.27
N LYS A 40 0.10 10.46 11.74
CA LYS A 40 -1.35 10.69 11.89
C LYS A 40 -2.21 9.62 11.21
N VAL A 41 -1.75 9.02 10.12
CA VAL A 41 -2.51 8.01 9.35
C VAL A 41 -2.08 6.57 9.63
N PHE A 42 -0.96 6.36 10.31
CA PHE A 42 -0.34 5.06 10.56
C PHE A 42 -1.32 4.02 11.11
N ASN A 43 -2.03 4.35 12.19
CA ASN A 43 -2.99 3.42 12.81
C ASN A 43 -4.15 3.05 11.87
N LYS A 44 -4.58 3.99 11.01
CA LYS A 44 -5.63 3.73 10.01
C LYS A 44 -5.13 2.81 8.90
N LEU A 45 -3.91 3.06 8.39
CA LEU A 45 -3.27 2.19 7.39
C LEU A 45 -3.08 0.78 7.95
N LEU A 46 -2.48 0.68 9.14
CA LEU A 46 -2.24 -0.60 9.79
C LEU A 46 -3.52 -1.37 10.05
N SER A 47 -4.59 -0.70 10.51
CA SER A 47 -5.90 -1.34 10.68
C SER A 47 -6.46 -1.87 9.36
N SER A 48 -6.27 -1.14 8.25
CA SER A 48 -6.71 -1.61 6.92
C SER A 48 -5.97 -2.86 6.47
N TYR A 49 -4.65 -2.95 6.68
CA TYR A 49 -3.87 -4.14 6.32
C TYR A 49 -4.08 -5.29 7.32
N ALA A 50 -4.34 -5.00 8.59
CA ALA A 50 -4.61 -6.00 9.62
C ALA A 50 -5.86 -6.83 9.32
N ILE A 51 -6.89 -6.22 8.72
CA ILE A 51 -8.10 -6.95 8.27
C ILE A 51 -7.71 -8.04 7.27
N ASP A 52 -6.98 -7.69 6.22
CA ASP A 52 -6.51 -8.66 5.22
C ASP A 52 -5.59 -9.72 5.85
N ALA A 53 -4.77 -9.35 6.84
CA ALA A 53 -3.86 -10.27 7.50
C ALA A 53 -4.58 -11.30 8.38
N ILE A 54 -5.62 -10.87 9.09
CA ILE A 54 -6.47 -11.74 9.91
C ILE A 54 -7.28 -12.68 9.00
N ASP A 55 -7.89 -12.15 7.93
CA ASP A 55 -8.69 -12.94 6.99
C ASP A 55 -7.86 -14.02 6.27
N TRP A 56 -6.57 -13.76 6.02
CA TRP A 56 -5.69 -14.68 5.30
C TRP A 56 -4.80 -15.51 6.22
N TYR A 57 -4.99 -15.43 7.53
CA TYR A 57 -4.20 -16.20 8.48
C TYR A 57 -4.46 -17.70 8.31
N ASP A 58 -3.38 -18.45 8.11
CA ASP A 58 -3.40 -19.90 7.95
C ASP A 58 -2.29 -20.50 8.84
N PRO A 59 -2.64 -21.11 9.99
CA PRO A 59 -1.66 -21.60 10.96
C PRO A 59 -0.88 -22.83 10.45
N GLU A 60 -1.37 -23.53 9.42
CA GLU A 60 -0.70 -24.72 8.87
C GLU A 60 0.34 -24.36 7.81
N ARG A 61 0.43 -23.09 7.41
CA ARG A 61 1.34 -22.63 6.37
C ARG A 61 2.40 -21.69 6.89
N GLU A 62 3.64 -22.17 6.86
CA GLU A 62 4.79 -21.30 7.04
C GLU A 62 5.05 -20.45 5.80
N HIS A 63 5.18 -19.14 6.00
CA HIS A 63 5.47 -18.19 4.96
C HIS A 63 6.84 -17.55 5.14
N LYS A 64 7.72 -17.73 4.14
CA LYS A 64 9.03 -17.07 4.14
C LYS A 64 8.90 -15.59 3.80
N VAL A 65 9.32 -14.72 4.72
CA VAL A 65 9.48 -13.28 4.51
C VAL A 65 10.84 -13.03 3.89
N LEU A 66 10.87 -12.62 2.61
CA LEU A 66 12.11 -12.40 1.87
C LEU A 66 12.25 -10.92 1.51
N LYS A 67 13.34 -10.28 1.96
CA LYS A 67 13.69 -8.90 1.59
C LYS A 67 13.74 -8.69 0.07
N SER A 68 14.14 -9.72 -0.68
CA SER A 68 14.17 -9.70 -2.15
C SER A 68 12.82 -9.42 -2.79
N LYS A 69 11.69 -9.76 -2.14
CA LYS A 69 10.35 -9.42 -2.64
C LYS A 69 10.06 -7.92 -2.54
N VAL A 70 10.50 -7.28 -1.45
CA VAL A 70 10.42 -5.83 -1.29
C VAL A 70 11.30 -5.14 -2.32
N THR A 71 12.55 -5.60 -2.49
CA THR A 71 13.46 -5.06 -3.51
C THR A 71 12.88 -5.17 -4.92
N LYS A 72 12.22 -6.28 -5.26
CA LYS A 72 11.53 -6.46 -6.55
C LYS A 72 10.42 -5.44 -6.75
N LEU A 73 9.59 -5.18 -5.73
CA LEU A 73 8.57 -4.13 -5.80
C LEU A 73 9.23 -2.78 -6.08
N MET A 74 10.22 -2.39 -5.28
CA MET A 74 10.90 -1.10 -5.42
C MET A 74 11.53 -0.90 -6.80
N ASN A 75 12.13 -1.94 -7.38
CA ASN A 75 12.71 -1.88 -8.71
C ASN A 75 11.63 -1.75 -9.80
N ALA A 76 10.51 -2.47 -9.66
CA ALA A 76 9.38 -2.33 -10.58
C ALA A 76 8.76 -0.92 -10.50
N SER A 77 8.67 -0.34 -9.31
CA SER A 77 8.20 1.03 -9.11
C SER A 77 9.08 2.06 -9.80
N LYS A 78 10.41 1.90 -9.75
CA LYS A 78 11.35 2.83 -10.41
C LYS A 78 11.27 2.80 -11.94
N GLY A 79 10.85 1.67 -12.52
CA GLY A 79 10.67 1.50 -13.96
C GLY A 79 9.25 1.75 -14.46
N ALA A 80 8.33 2.17 -13.58
CA ALA A 80 6.95 2.44 -13.96
C ALA A 80 6.82 3.72 -14.79
N SER A 81 5.95 3.71 -15.80
CA SER A 81 5.55 4.93 -16.49
C SER A 81 4.70 5.79 -15.54
N ILE A 82 4.81 7.11 -15.69
CA ILE A 82 4.09 8.08 -14.87
C ILE A 82 3.21 8.93 -15.78
N GLU A 83 1.90 8.88 -15.56
CA GLU A 83 0.93 9.80 -16.16
C GLU A 83 0.60 10.89 -15.16
N SER A 84 0.57 12.15 -15.61
CA SER A 84 0.34 13.31 -14.74
C SER A 84 -0.95 14.03 -15.12
N HIS A 85 -1.77 14.33 -14.13
CA HIS A 85 -3.03 15.05 -14.32
C HIS A 85 -3.17 16.15 -13.26
N PRO A 86 -3.67 17.35 -13.62
CA PRO A 86 -4.06 18.34 -12.63
C PRO A 86 -5.05 17.71 -11.64
N SER A 87 -4.80 17.91 -10.34
CA SER A 87 -5.76 17.47 -9.32
C SER A 87 -7.02 18.35 -9.35
N VAL A 88 -8.11 17.85 -8.76
CA VAL A 88 -9.32 18.68 -8.51
C VAL A 88 -9.01 19.83 -7.55
N GLY A 89 -8.04 19.64 -6.66
CA GLY A 89 -7.51 20.65 -5.76
C GLY A 89 -6.13 21.15 -6.18
N LEU A 90 -5.34 21.56 -5.19
CA LEU A 90 -3.94 21.93 -5.43
C LEU A 90 -3.09 20.69 -5.71
N GLY A 91 -2.17 20.83 -6.67
CA GLY A 91 -1.18 19.81 -6.99
C GLY A 91 -1.49 19.01 -8.24
N THR A 92 -0.76 17.91 -8.41
CA THR A 92 -0.81 17.04 -9.58
C THR A 92 -0.90 15.60 -9.13
N ASP A 93 -1.92 14.92 -9.63
CA ASP A 93 -2.15 13.50 -9.48
C ASP A 93 -1.24 12.76 -10.45
N LEU A 94 -0.42 11.86 -9.93
CA LEU A 94 0.51 11.02 -10.66
C LEU A 94 0.02 9.58 -10.63
N ARG A 95 -0.21 8.97 -11.79
CA ARG A 95 -0.54 7.54 -11.91
C ARG A 95 0.73 6.79 -12.32
N LEU A 96 1.14 5.81 -11.52
CA LEU A 96 2.30 4.98 -11.79
C LEU A 96 1.81 3.61 -12.29
N GLU A 97 2.32 3.17 -13.44
CA GLU A 97 1.96 1.86 -13.98
C GLU A 97 3.15 1.12 -14.59
N SER A 98 3.22 -0.18 -14.36
CA SER A 98 4.04 -1.12 -15.11
C SER A 98 3.30 -2.46 -15.21
N GLU A 99 3.91 -3.47 -15.83
CA GLU A 99 3.38 -4.83 -15.81
C GLU A 99 3.26 -5.41 -14.39
N LYS A 100 4.09 -4.95 -13.45
CA LYS A 100 4.23 -5.55 -12.12
C LYS A 100 3.66 -4.71 -10.99
N VAL A 101 3.47 -3.41 -11.19
CA VAL A 101 2.96 -2.49 -10.16
C VAL A 101 1.96 -1.51 -10.73
N ILE A 102 1.07 -1.07 -9.85
CA ILE A 102 0.22 0.10 -10.06
C ILE A 102 0.35 0.99 -8.82
N GLY A 103 0.34 2.30 -9.01
CA GLY A 103 0.47 3.24 -7.91
C GLY A 103 -0.15 4.58 -8.24
N PHE A 104 -0.25 5.39 -7.19
CA PHE A 104 -0.73 6.75 -7.27
C PHE A 104 0.18 7.61 -6.39
N ALA A 105 0.46 8.84 -6.82
CA ALA A 105 1.06 9.84 -5.96
C ALA A 105 0.36 11.19 -6.14
N LEU A 106 0.35 11.98 -5.08
CA LEU A 106 -0.03 13.39 -5.11
C LEU A 106 1.24 14.23 -4.96
N SER A 107 1.47 15.14 -5.89
CA SER A 107 2.59 16.07 -5.87
C SER A 107 2.11 17.51 -5.79
N LEU A 108 2.91 18.38 -5.17
CA LEU A 108 2.71 19.83 -5.13
C LEU A 108 4.08 20.49 -5.13
N GLU A 109 4.31 21.46 -6.03
CA GLU A 109 5.59 22.19 -6.13
C GLU A 109 6.81 21.23 -6.20
N ASP A 110 6.72 20.22 -7.07
CA ASP A 110 7.75 19.18 -7.26
C ASP A 110 8.06 18.31 -6.02
N GLN A 111 7.23 18.38 -4.97
CA GLN A 111 7.33 17.54 -3.78
C GLN A 111 6.23 16.48 -3.74
N ILE A 112 6.59 15.23 -3.42
CA ILE A 112 5.62 14.14 -3.25
C ILE A 112 5.00 14.22 -1.85
N LEU A 113 3.70 14.46 -1.79
CA LEU A 113 2.95 14.56 -0.53
C LEU A 113 2.53 13.18 -0.01
N HIS A 114 2.06 12.32 -0.91
CA HIS A 114 1.68 10.93 -0.64
C HIS A 114 1.94 10.11 -1.89
N ILE A 115 2.48 8.91 -1.73
CA ILE A 115 2.63 7.89 -2.75
C ILE A 115 2.14 6.57 -2.19
N CYS A 116 1.33 5.85 -2.95
CA CYS A 116 0.97 4.48 -2.67
C CYS A 116 1.25 3.59 -3.88
N ILE A 117 1.80 2.40 -3.64
CA ILE A 117 2.17 1.46 -4.69
C ILE A 117 1.74 0.06 -4.30
N PHE A 118 1.17 -0.66 -5.25
CA PHE A 118 0.69 -2.03 -5.09
C PHE A 118 1.27 -2.92 -6.17
N PRO A 119 1.62 -4.17 -5.86
CA PRO A 119 1.88 -5.15 -6.91
C PRO A 119 0.61 -5.41 -7.72
N ARG A 120 0.76 -5.60 -9.03
CA ARG A 120 -0.33 -6.12 -9.87
C ARG A 120 -0.48 -7.60 -9.55
N GLU A 121 -1.69 -8.01 -9.20
CA GLU A 121 -2.01 -9.43 -9.11
C GLU A 121 -1.99 -10.05 -10.51
N ASP A 122 -1.21 -11.12 -10.67
CA ASP A 122 -1.21 -11.98 -11.86
C ASP A 122 -2.51 -12.78 -11.93
N GLY A 123 -3.63 -12.17 -12.34
CA GLY A 123 -4.86 -12.82 -12.85
C GLY A 123 -5.56 -13.92 -12.03
N GLN A 124 -5.00 -14.39 -10.91
CA GLN A 124 -5.41 -15.58 -10.18
C GLN A 124 -5.47 -15.30 -8.69
N ARG A 125 -6.54 -14.62 -8.28
CA ARG A 125 -7.19 -14.73 -6.95
C ARG A 125 -8.51 -13.97 -6.97
N ARG A 126 -9.48 -14.50 -7.71
CA ARG A 126 -10.91 -14.18 -7.51
C ARG A 126 -11.46 -15.13 -6.44
N ASN A 127 -11.75 -14.61 -5.25
CA ASN A 127 -12.79 -15.07 -4.31
C ASN A 127 -12.91 -14.02 -3.18
N ARG A 128 -13.91 -13.13 -3.24
CA ARG A 128 -15.21 -13.17 -2.52
C ARG A 128 -15.15 -12.68 -1.06
N SER A 129 -15.60 -11.44 -0.84
CA SER A 129 -16.75 -11.08 0.03
C SER A 129 -16.99 -9.57 -0.07
N ASP A 130 -18.16 -9.21 -0.60
CA ASP A 130 -18.65 -7.86 -0.84
C ASP A 130 -19.71 -7.57 0.23
N SER A 131 -19.35 -6.83 1.28
CA SER A 131 -20.24 -6.09 2.19
C SER A 131 -19.44 -5.48 3.34
N GLY A 132 -19.31 -4.16 3.35
CA GLY A 132 -18.61 -3.38 4.37
C GLY A 132 -17.39 -2.64 3.82
N MET A 133 -17.19 -1.40 4.27
CA MET A 133 -16.11 -0.44 3.93
C MET A 133 -15.05 -0.97 2.95
N VAL A 134 -15.11 -0.51 1.69
CA VAL A 134 -14.24 -0.98 0.60
C VAL A 134 -12.76 -0.97 1.00
N ARG A 135 -12.17 -2.18 1.02
CA ARG A 135 -10.77 -2.45 1.39
C ARG A 135 -9.82 -1.60 0.54
N PHE A 136 -8.74 -1.11 1.13
CA PHE A 136 -7.74 -0.30 0.40
C PHE A 136 -7.17 -1.06 -0.81
N SER A 137 -6.92 -2.37 -0.65
CA SER A 137 -6.54 -3.31 -1.73
C SER A 137 -7.60 -3.46 -2.83
N MET A 138 -8.89 -3.26 -2.52
CA MET A 138 -10.04 -3.35 -3.45
C MET A 138 -10.44 -2.01 -4.08
N ARG A 139 -10.04 -0.87 -3.52
CA ARG A 139 -10.23 0.47 -4.14
C ARG A 139 -9.50 0.63 -5.49
N ARG A 140 -8.66 -0.36 -5.84
CA ARG A 140 -7.97 -0.60 -7.12
C ARG A 140 -8.85 -0.50 -8.37
N ARG A 141 -10.18 -0.65 -8.28
CA ARG A 141 -11.10 -0.73 -9.45
C ARG A 141 -11.88 0.53 -9.82
N ASN A 142 -12.10 1.47 -8.90
CA ASN A 142 -13.06 2.57 -9.12
C ASN A 142 -12.42 3.96 -9.31
N ARG A 143 -11.14 4.01 -9.70
CA ARG A 143 -10.46 5.24 -10.09
C ARG A 143 -10.04 5.16 -11.56
N LEU A 144 -11.03 5.04 -12.44
CA LEU A 144 -10.88 5.35 -13.85
C LEU A 144 -11.26 6.83 -14.02
#